data_AF-G9XRE2-F1
#
_entry.id   AF-G9XRE2-F1
#
_cell.length_a   1.000
_cell.length_b   1.000
_cell.length_c   1.000
_cell.angle_alpha   90.00
_cell.angle_beta   90.00
_cell.angle_gamma   90.00
#
_symmetry.space_group_name_H-M   'P 1'
#
loop_
_entity.id
_entity.type
_entity.pdbx_description
1 polymer ?
#
loop_
_entity_poly.entity_id
_entity_poly.type
_entity_poly.pdbx_seq_one_letter_code
_entity_poly.pdbx_strand_id
1 'polypeptide(L)'
;MLLSCFGNSALAAPNDNLASAEYTYRVENPYVYPVTTAEAPEVWESFKTHDEMVNVCQIPEQILSRMTTPQLLKACVDYPMFGDVLLFNSYDTGFTSVYNKFGGLQELFKRNDLGTELVKYFQSIDLAKFQEEVDYPTLKLAYICVLVSQDQVLQLLSQAEYEAMVAKSKALRNEISEKFSDYYSPDALVTLESRIMAKAPEIFSKPDFSPQDVSTTVQTPNGSTVYATMVTTELTTEQYNEALTYVQNNYPNATIDRYPTKKYNCHSYAWHNQSSSNNIWINAPQQRKYWTDGSYSLVAQYTGGSWPSGIVHGMKVDYVNSDHSARVYNSTTMISKWGASCLVRHPFAYCPYTSTAANFYD
;
A
#
# COMPACT_ATOMS: atom_id res chain seq x y z
N MET A 1 -8.84 -21.24 70.16
CA MET A 1 -9.78 -20.17 69.75
C MET A 1 -8.96 -18.90 69.59
N LEU A 2 -8.85 -18.28 68.40
CA LEU A 2 -9.93 -17.56 67.66
C LEU A 2 -10.46 -16.41 68.55
N LEU A 3 -10.46 -15.11 68.22
CA LEU A 3 -10.12 -14.26 67.06
C LEU A 3 -9.46 -12.95 67.63
N SER A 4 -8.99 -11.90 66.92
CA SER A 4 -8.78 -11.54 65.50
C SER A 4 -7.92 -10.26 65.43
N CYS A 5 -7.04 -10.10 64.43
CA CYS A 5 -6.47 -8.80 64.02
C CYS A 5 -6.50 -8.67 62.49
N PHE A 6 -7.16 -7.65 61.97
CA PHE A 6 -7.18 -7.35 60.53
C PHE A 6 -5.86 -6.67 60.12
N GLY A 7 -5.14 -7.27 59.17
CA GLY A 7 -4.02 -6.64 58.48
C GLY A 7 -4.34 -6.50 56.99
N ASN A 8 -4.69 -5.30 56.55
CA ASN A 8 -4.80 -5.00 55.11
C ASN A 8 -3.39 -5.02 54.49
N SER A 9 -3.03 -6.10 53.81
CA SER A 9 -1.93 -6.09 52.85
C SER A 9 -2.49 -5.70 51.49
N ALA A 10 -2.38 -4.41 51.15
CA ALA A 10 -2.59 -3.94 49.79
C ALA A 10 -1.55 -4.59 48.87
N LEU A 11 -2.01 -5.37 47.88
CA LEU A 11 -1.17 -5.82 46.79
C LEU A 11 -0.72 -4.59 46.00
N ALA A 12 0.57 -4.30 46.01
CA ALA A 12 1.14 -3.26 45.17
C ALA A 12 0.93 -3.64 43.69
N ALA A 13 0.36 -2.72 42.92
CA ALA A 13 0.26 -2.87 41.47
C ALA A 13 1.67 -2.98 40.86
N PRO A 14 1.85 -3.71 39.75
CA PRO A 14 3.10 -3.70 39.01
C PRO A 14 3.45 -2.27 38.59
N ASN A 15 4.74 -1.95 38.63
CA ASN A 15 5.24 -0.59 38.49
C ASN A 15 5.32 -0.18 37.00
N ASP A 16 4.27 0.47 36.48
CA ASP A 16 4.15 0.94 35.08
C ASP A 16 5.19 1.98 34.62
N ASN A 17 6.22 2.26 35.43
CA ASN A 17 7.24 3.30 35.20
C ASN A 17 8.61 2.78 34.69
N LEU A 18 8.66 1.59 34.08
CA LEU A 18 9.90 1.02 33.49
C LEU A 18 9.97 1.07 31.96
N ALA A 19 8.98 1.64 31.27
CA ALA A 19 8.87 1.60 29.80
C ALA A 19 8.79 2.96 29.08
N SER A 20 8.70 4.09 29.81
CA SER A 20 8.25 5.38 29.25
C SER A 20 9.34 6.46 29.09
N ALA A 21 10.57 6.24 29.54
CA ALA A 21 11.59 7.31 29.63
C ALA A 21 12.69 7.29 28.54
N GLU A 22 13.11 6.13 28.02
CA GLU A 22 14.22 6.03 27.05
C GLU A 22 13.95 4.99 25.94
N TYR A 23 12.82 5.10 25.24
CA TYR A 23 12.62 4.39 23.96
C TYR A 23 12.22 5.36 22.84
N THR A 24 13.06 6.38 22.62
CA THR A 24 13.12 6.97 21.28
C THR A 24 13.81 5.96 20.38
N TYR A 25 13.12 5.51 19.33
CA TYR A 25 13.69 4.58 18.34
C TYR A 25 14.67 5.32 17.40
N ARG A 26 15.72 5.89 18.00
CA ARG A 26 16.88 6.44 17.31
C ARG A 26 17.85 5.30 17.10
N VAL A 27 17.64 4.57 16.01
CA VAL A 27 18.65 3.67 15.47
C VAL A 27 19.94 4.46 15.27
N GLU A 28 21.03 4.04 15.93
CA GLU A 28 22.34 4.62 15.68
C GLU A 28 22.76 4.34 14.22
N ASN A 29 23.03 5.43 13.49
CA ASN A 29 23.41 5.43 12.07
C ASN A 29 22.36 4.73 11.17
N PRO A 30 21.20 5.37 10.91
CA PRO A 30 20.23 4.85 9.95
C PRO A 30 20.84 4.79 8.55
N TYR A 31 20.39 3.83 7.74
CA TYR A 31 20.81 3.75 6.34
C TYR A 31 20.17 4.88 5.53
N VAL A 32 21.01 5.70 4.89
CA VAL A 32 20.56 6.78 4.00
C VAL A 32 20.62 6.27 2.56
N TYR A 33 19.49 6.34 1.85
CA TYR A 33 19.43 5.96 0.44
C TYR A 33 20.17 7.00 -0.42
N PRO A 34 21.15 6.60 -1.25
CA PRO A 34 22.01 7.54 -1.96
C PRO A 34 21.33 8.22 -3.16
N VAL A 35 20.18 7.70 -3.60
CA VAL A 35 19.41 8.22 -4.74
C VAL A 35 17.94 8.27 -4.31
N THR A 36 17.43 9.48 -4.12
CA THR A 36 16.04 9.77 -3.79
C THR A 36 15.60 11.04 -4.53
N THR A 37 14.31 11.35 -4.49
CA THR A 37 13.74 12.61 -5.00
C THR A 37 14.27 13.86 -4.30
N ALA A 38 14.74 13.74 -3.05
CA ALA A 38 15.33 14.84 -2.29
C ALA A 38 16.86 14.96 -2.49
N GLU A 39 17.58 13.84 -2.46
CA GLU A 39 19.06 13.81 -2.48
C GLU A 39 19.63 13.88 -3.91
N ALA A 40 18.93 13.32 -4.90
CA ALA A 40 19.41 13.19 -6.28
C ALA A 40 18.27 13.31 -7.32
N PRO A 41 17.50 14.42 -7.34
CA PRO A 41 16.34 14.59 -8.23
C PRO A 41 16.67 14.40 -9.71
N GLU A 42 17.79 14.96 -10.20
CA GLU A 42 18.21 14.82 -11.61
C GLU A 42 18.45 13.34 -12.01
N VAL A 43 18.97 12.53 -11.09
CA VAL A 43 19.15 11.09 -11.30
C VAL A 43 17.80 10.38 -11.26
N TRP A 44 16.92 10.77 -10.34
CA TRP A 44 15.57 10.20 -10.21
C TRP A 44 14.69 10.46 -11.45
N GLU A 45 14.73 11.68 -11.99
CA GLU A 45 14.05 12.06 -13.24
C GLU A 45 14.62 11.33 -14.47
N SER A 46 15.87 10.86 -14.41
CA SER A 46 16.50 10.15 -15.53
C SER A 46 15.88 8.78 -15.81
N PHE A 47 15.31 8.10 -14.81
CA PHE A 47 14.77 6.73 -14.95
C PHE A 47 13.61 6.64 -15.94
N LYS A 48 13.56 5.55 -16.71
CA LYS A 48 12.56 5.31 -17.77
C LYS A 48 11.64 4.13 -17.47
N THR A 49 11.98 3.34 -16.45
CA THR A 49 11.21 2.21 -15.95
C THR A 49 11.11 2.27 -14.42
N HIS A 50 10.06 1.66 -13.88
CA HIS A 50 9.92 1.48 -12.44
C HIS A 50 11.03 0.57 -11.86
N ASP A 51 11.47 -0.43 -12.61
CA ASP A 51 12.51 -1.34 -12.15
C ASP A 51 13.89 -0.65 -12.00
N GLU A 52 14.20 0.37 -12.81
CA GLU A 52 15.38 1.24 -12.58
C GLU A 52 15.29 2.00 -11.23
N MET A 53 14.10 2.52 -10.90
CA MET A 53 13.84 3.21 -9.62
C MET A 53 14.01 2.24 -8.44
N VAL A 54 13.44 1.03 -8.53
CA VAL A 54 13.62 -0.04 -7.54
C VAL A 54 15.10 -0.44 -7.39
N ASN A 55 15.85 -0.51 -8.50
CA ASN A 55 17.23 -0.97 -8.50
C ASN A 55 18.16 -0.01 -7.74
N VAL A 56 17.97 1.31 -7.85
CA VAL A 56 18.77 2.28 -7.07
C VAL A 56 18.37 2.34 -5.59
N CYS A 57 17.16 1.89 -5.26
CA CYS A 57 16.70 1.74 -3.87
C CYS A 57 17.10 0.40 -3.23
N GLN A 58 17.90 -0.46 -3.87
CA GLN A 58 18.39 -1.68 -3.20
C GLN A 58 19.47 -1.33 -2.16
N ILE A 59 19.39 -1.97 -0.99
CA ILE A 59 20.46 -1.91 0.03
C ILE A 59 21.56 -2.88 -0.41
N PRO A 60 22.83 -2.46 -0.54
CA PRO A 60 23.93 -3.36 -0.91
C PRO A 60 24.08 -4.53 0.08
N GLU A 61 24.22 -5.75 -0.43
CA GLU A 61 24.28 -7.00 0.37
C GLU A 61 25.30 -6.96 1.52
N GLN A 62 26.45 -6.33 1.30
CA GLN A 62 27.52 -6.17 2.30
C GLN A 62 27.14 -5.26 3.48
N ILE A 63 26.16 -4.36 3.27
CA ILE A 63 25.58 -3.51 4.31
C ILE A 63 24.41 -4.27 4.94
N LEU A 64 23.50 -4.80 4.11
CA LEU A 64 22.29 -5.52 4.50
C LEU A 64 22.58 -6.66 5.50
N SER A 65 23.60 -7.47 5.21
CA SER A 65 24.06 -8.60 6.07
C SER A 65 24.69 -8.18 7.40
N ARG A 66 24.93 -6.88 7.63
CA ARG A 66 25.52 -6.33 8.87
C ARG A 66 24.53 -5.53 9.72
N MET A 67 23.36 -5.19 9.17
CA MET A 67 22.35 -4.41 9.87
C MET A 67 21.66 -5.25 10.94
N THR A 68 21.54 -4.71 12.15
CA THR A 68 20.66 -5.26 13.20
C THR A 68 19.19 -5.21 12.74
N THR A 69 18.30 -5.99 13.36
CA THR A 69 16.87 -5.97 13.00
C THR A 69 16.24 -4.59 13.16
N PRO A 70 16.56 -3.79 14.20
CA PRO A 70 16.16 -2.39 14.26
C PRO A 70 16.69 -1.53 13.09
N GLN A 71 17.97 -1.69 12.73
CA GLN A 71 18.57 -0.96 11.60
C GLN A 71 17.85 -1.26 10.29
N LEU A 72 17.62 -2.54 9.99
CA LEU A 72 16.95 -2.93 8.75
C LEU A 72 15.46 -2.55 8.75
N LEU A 73 14.77 -2.68 9.89
CA LEU A 73 13.39 -2.21 10.01
C LEU A 73 13.28 -0.70 9.71
N LYS A 74 14.17 0.14 10.27
CA LYS A 74 14.16 1.58 9.97
C LYS A 74 14.40 1.85 8.48
N ALA A 75 15.38 1.17 7.87
CA ALA A 75 15.65 1.32 6.44
C ALA A 75 14.47 0.86 5.56
N CYS A 76 13.71 -0.16 5.96
CA CYS A 76 12.50 -0.59 5.26
C CYS A 76 11.31 0.36 5.47
N VAL A 77 11.24 1.08 6.59
CA VAL A 77 10.28 2.19 6.82
C VAL A 77 10.65 3.43 6.00
N ASP A 78 11.95 3.69 5.87
CA ASP A 78 12.53 4.81 5.11
C ASP A 78 12.72 4.50 3.61
N TYR A 79 12.30 3.32 3.14
CA TYR A 79 12.40 2.91 1.74
C TYR A 79 11.75 3.96 0.83
N PRO A 80 12.46 4.54 -0.16
CA PRO A 80 11.97 5.72 -0.88
C PRO A 80 10.63 5.51 -1.57
N MET A 81 10.36 4.28 -2.03
CA MET A 81 9.11 3.93 -2.72
C MET A 81 8.13 3.14 -1.85
N PHE A 82 8.13 3.35 -0.53
CA PHE A 82 7.22 2.65 0.40
C PHE A 82 5.74 2.82 0.03
N GLY A 83 5.36 3.98 -0.53
CA GLY A 83 3.98 4.29 -0.92
C GLY A 83 3.47 3.44 -2.09
N ASP A 84 4.35 2.73 -2.80
CA ASP A 84 3.96 1.81 -3.87
C ASP A 84 3.03 0.70 -3.37
N VAL A 85 3.18 0.28 -2.11
CA VAL A 85 2.26 -0.67 -1.43
C VAL A 85 0.81 -0.18 -1.47
N LEU A 86 0.59 1.13 -1.52
CA LEU A 86 -0.71 1.79 -1.48
C LEU A 86 -1.25 2.14 -2.88
N LEU A 87 -0.47 1.87 -3.95
CA LEU A 87 -0.85 2.10 -5.35
C LEU A 87 -1.58 0.90 -5.97
N PHE A 88 -2.02 -0.09 -5.19
CA PHE A 88 -2.69 -1.31 -5.66
C PHE A 88 -4.17 -1.37 -5.26
N ASN A 89 -4.88 -2.36 -5.80
CA ASN A 89 -6.28 -2.64 -5.46
C ASN A 89 -6.45 -3.11 -4.01
N SER A 90 -5.43 -3.74 -3.41
CA SER A 90 -5.43 -4.23 -2.02
C SER A 90 -4.03 -4.21 -1.41
N TYR A 91 -3.97 -4.11 -0.08
CA TYR A 91 -2.71 -3.99 0.67
C TYR A 91 -1.81 -5.21 0.53
N ASP A 92 -2.33 -6.45 0.54
CA ASP A 92 -1.51 -7.65 0.33
C ASP A 92 -0.93 -7.69 -1.09
N THR A 93 -1.68 -7.23 -2.10
CA THR A 93 -1.18 -7.18 -3.49
C THR A 93 -0.01 -6.19 -3.59
N GLY A 94 -0.16 -5.01 -2.98
CA GLY A 94 0.90 -4.00 -2.94
C GLY A 94 2.12 -4.44 -2.14
N PHE A 95 1.92 -5.01 -0.95
CA PHE A 95 3.00 -5.57 -0.15
C PHE A 95 3.74 -6.67 -0.92
N THR A 96 3.01 -7.62 -1.51
CA THR A 96 3.59 -8.71 -2.31
C THR A 96 4.40 -8.17 -3.48
N SER A 97 3.93 -7.13 -4.17
CA SER A 97 4.65 -6.49 -5.28
C SER A 97 5.99 -5.90 -4.81
N VAL A 98 5.98 -5.10 -3.74
CA VAL A 98 7.20 -4.44 -3.23
C VAL A 98 8.14 -5.47 -2.58
N TYR A 99 7.61 -6.40 -1.78
CA TYR A 99 8.37 -7.51 -1.19
C TYR A 99 9.11 -8.34 -2.24
N ASN A 100 8.48 -8.68 -3.37
CA ASN A 100 9.11 -9.46 -4.43
C ASN A 100 10.22 -8.70 -5.17
N LYS A 101 10.27 -7.36 -5.09
CA LYS A 101 11.22 -6.52 -5.81
C LYS A 101 12.30 -5.86 -4.92
N PHE A 102 12.09 -5.74 -3.61
CA PHE A 102 13.01 -5.03 -2.70
C PHE A 102 13.68 -5.97 -1.68
N GLY A 103 15.00 -6.16 -1.84
CA GLY A 103 15.79 -7.08 -1.03
C GLY A 103 15.81 -6.74 0.47
N GLY A 104 15.61 -5.47 0.85
CA GLY A 104 15.55 -5.07 2.26
C GLY A 104 14.37 -5.71 3.00
N LEU A 105 13.17 -5.70 2.41
CA LEU A 105 12.01 -6.39 2.98
C LEU A 105 12.18 -7.91 2.95
N GLN A 106 12.76 -8.46 1.88
CA GLN A 106 13.04 -9.90 1.79
C GLN A 106 13.96 -10.37 2.89
N GLU A 107 15.01 -9.61 3.22
CA GLU A 107 15.91 -9.95 4.32
C GLU A 107 15.26 -9.70 5.69
N LEU A 108 14.52 -8.61 5.86
CA LEU A 108 13.84 -8.30 7.13
C LEU A 108 12.90 -9.43 7.55
N PHE A 109 12.12 -9.95 6.61
CA PHE A 109 11.13 -11.02 6.83
C PHE A 109 11.71 -12.43 7.00
N LYS A 110 13.04 -12.61 6.90
CA LYS A 110 13.72 -13.85 7.31
C LYS A 110 14.07 -13.87 8.81
N ARG A 111 13.92 -12.75 9.52
CA ARG A 111 14.48 -12.57 10.86
C ARG A 111 13.50 -13.00 11.95
N ASN A 112 13.95 -13.92 12.80
CA ASN A 112 13.12 -14.50 13.86
C ASN A 112 12.71 -13.49 14.94
N ASP A 113 13.45 -12.39 15.10
CA ASP A 113 13.17 -11.28 16.04
C ASP A 113 12.34 -10.15 15.42
N LEU A 114 11.94 -10.27 14.15
CA LEU A 114 11.15 -9.25 13.44
C LEU A 114 9.86 -8.90 14.17
N GLY A 115 9.11 -9.90 14.65
CA GLY A 115 7.83 -9.69 15.34
C GLY A 115 7.99 -8.76 16.55
N THR A 116 8.98 -9.03 17.39
CA THR A 116 9.32 -8.23 18.58
C THR A 116 9.72 -6.80 18.21
N GLU A 117 10.59 -6.60 17.21
CA GLU A 117 11.03 -5.25 16.83
C GLU A 117 9.93 -4.43 16.14
N LEU A 118 9.06 -5.07 15.34
CA LEU A 118 7.88 -4.41 14.76
C LEU A 118 6.87 -3.97 15.84
N VAL A 119 6.66 -4.79 16.89
CA VAL A 119 5.80 -4.42 18.02
C VAL A 119 6.36 -3.21 18.75
N LYS A 120 7.66 -3.21 19.10
CA LYS A 120 8.32 -2.07 19.74
C LYS A 120 8.22 -0.80 18.89
N TYR A 121 8.48 -0.91 17.59
CA TYR A 121 8.36 0.21 16.66
C TYR A 121 6.94 0.76 16.62
N PHE A 122 5.92 -0.10 16.44
CA PHE A 122 4.52 0.30 16.41
C PHE A 122 4.04 0.90 17.74
N GLN A 123 4.50 0.37 18.87
CA GLN A 123 4.24 0.95 20.20
C GLN A 123 4.82 2.36 20.37
N SER A 124 5.97 2.64 19.75
CA SER A 124 6.65 3.94 19.83
C SER A 124 5.98 5.07 19.02
N ILE A 125 4.99 4.76 18.17
CA ILE A 125 4.28 5.77 17.35
C ILE A 125 3.54 6.76 18.24
N ASP A 126 3.88 8.04 18.09
CA ASP A 126 3.24 9.21 18.69
C ASP A 126 2.68 10.05 17.53
N LEU A 127 1.35 10.15 17.42
CA LEU A 127 0.71 10.71 16.21
C LEU A 127 1.06 12.18 15.94
N ALA A 128 1.33 12.97 16.99
CA ALA A 128 1.74 14.36 16.86
C ALA A 128 3.16 14.46 16.29
N LYS A 129 4.12 13.71 16.86
CA LYS A 129 5.49 13.67 16.32
C LYS A 129 5.55 13.04 14.94
N PHE A 130 4.74 12.00 14.70
CA PHE A 130 4.67 11.36 13.41
C PHE A 130 4.15 12.32 12.33
N GLN A 131 3.26 13.26 12.69
CA GLN A 131 2.80 14.32 11.80
C GLN A 131 3.88 15.39 11.52
N GLU A 132 4.75 15.69 12.49
CA GLU A 132 5.80 16.72 12.38
C GLU A 132 7.13 16.23 11.80
N GLU A 133 7.51 14.96 12.04
CA GLU A 133 8.86 14.42 11.79
C GLU A 133 8.96 13.44 10.61
N VAL A 134 7.83 13.06 9.96
CA VAL A 134 7.80 11.96 8.96
C VAL A 134 7.19 12.41 7.64
N ASP A 135 7.83 12.06 6.52
CA ASP A 135 7.26 12.29 5.19
C ASP A 135 6.03 11.40 4.93
N TYR A 136 4.95 12.06 4.48
CA TYR A 136 3.63 11.46 4.23
C TYR A 136 3.09 10.67 5.44
N PRO A 137 2.81 11.30 6.59
CA PRO A 137 2.44 10.60 7.81
C PRO A 137 1.23 9.66 7.66
N THR A 138 0.18 10.03 6.91
CA THR A 138 -0.99 9.15 6.75
C THR A 138 -0.65 7.90 5.92
N LEU A 139 0.10 8.05 4.83
CA LEU A 139 0.57 6.94 4.00
C LEU A 139 1.59 6.07 4.75
N LYS A 140 2.49 6.68 5.53
CA LYS A 140 3.51 5.95 6.30
C LYS A 140 2.87 5.13 7.42
N LEU A 141 1.89 5.69 8.14
CA LEU A 141 1.11 4.95 9.14
C LEU A 141 0.38 3.76 8.50
N ALA A 142 -0.25 3.96 7.33
CA ALA A 142 -0.88 2.88 6.58
C ALA A 142 0.12 1.79 6.18
N TYR A 143 1.28 2.15 5.62
CA TYR A 143 2.35 1.21 5.27
C TYR A 143 2.86 0.41 6.48
N ILE A 144 3.06 1.05 7.64
CA ILE A 144 3.43 0.34 8.88
C ILE A 144 2.33 -0.64 9.29
N CYS A 145 1.05 -0.26 9.20
CA CYS A 145 -0.08 -1.16 9.44
C CYS A 145 -0.08 -2.37 8.49
N VAL A 146 0.34 -2.20 7.23
CA VAL A 146 0.53 -3.30 6.28
C VAL A 146 1.70 -4.19 6.69
N LEU A 147 2.83 -3.64 7.15
CA LEU A 147 3.98 -4.44 7.61
C LEU A 147 3.63 -5.29 8.84
N VAL A 148 3.00 -4.70 9.86
CA VAL A 148 2.65 -5.44 11.10
C VAL A 148 1.53 -6.46 10.90
N SER A 149 0.70 -6.31 9.86
CA SER A 149 -0.38 -7.26 9.57
C SER A 149 0.07 -8.53 8.85
N GLN A 150 1.27 -8.58 8.28
CA GLN A 150 1.69 -9.73 7.47
C GLN A 150 1.71 -11.04 8.28
N ASP A 151 1.25 -12.13 7.67
CA ASP A 151 1.05 -13.39 8.40
C ASP A 151 2.37 -13.94 8.98
N GLN A 152 3.52 -13.74 8.30
CA GLN A 152 4.84 -14.08 8.85
C GLN A 152 5.17 -13.30 10.14
N VAL A 153 4.75 -12.03 10.25
CA VAL A 153 4.96 -11.21 11.45
C VAL A 153 4.06 -11.71 12.57
N LEU A 154 2.76 -11.90 12.28
CA LEU A 154 1.77 -12.36 13.26
C LEU A 154 2.09 -13.75 13.82
N GLN A 155 2.74 -14.62 13.04
CA GLN A 155 3.21 -15.96 13.47
C GLN A 155 4.44 -15.92 14.39
N LEU A 156 5.22 -14.83 14.40
CA LEU A 156 6.38 -14.67 15.28
C LEU A 156 6.02 -14.08 16.65
N LEU A 157 4.82 -13.52 16.82
CA LEU A 157 4.43 -12.85 18.06
C LEU A 157 4.10 -13.84 19.18
N SER A 158 4.62 -13.57 20.38
CA SER A 158 4.05 -14.15 21.60
C SER A 158 2.65 -13.57 21.88
N GLN A 159 1.88 -14.25 22.73
CA GLN A 159 0.53 -13.79 23.13
C GLN A 159 0.55 -12.37 23.73
N ALA A 160 1.59 -12.02 24.50
CA ALA A 160 1.73 -10.70 25.11
C ALA A 160 2.06 -9.61 24.08
N GLU A 161 2.92 -9.89 23.11
CA GLU A 161 3.26 -8.98 22.01
C GLU A 161 2.06 -8.74 21.08
N TYR A 162 1.31 -9.79 20.79
CA TYR A 162 0.05 -9.73 20.05
C TYR A 162 -0.99 -8.85 20.76
N GLU A 163 -1.19 -9.06 22.07
CA GLU A 163 -2.11 -8.25 22.88
C GLU A 163 -1.67 -6.78 22.95
N ALA A 164 -0.37 -6.53 23.07
CA ALA A 164 0.21 -5.20 23.07
C ALA A 164 0.00 -4.47 21.71
N MET A 165 0.14 -5.17 20.59
CA MET A 165 -0.14 -4.63 19.25
C MET A 165 -1.62 -4.26 19.10
N VAL A 166 -2.54 -5.14 19.51
CA VAL A 166 -4.00 -4.86 19.50
C VAL A 166 -4.35 -3.67 20.39
N ALA A 167 -3.77 -3.59 21.59
CA ALA A 167 -4.01 -2.49 22.53
C ALA A 167 -3.51 -1.15 21.94
N LYS A 168 -2.31 -1.13 21.34
CA LYS A 168 -1.77 0.06 20.68
C LYS A 168 -2.62 0.49 19.48
N SER A 169 -3.07 -0.44 18.63
CA SER A 169 -3.91 -0.11 17.47
C SER A 169 -5.21 0.56 17.90
N LYS A 170 -5.88 0.01 18.91
CA LYS A 170 -7.11 0.59 19.48
C LYS A 170 -6.89 1.96 20.10
N ALA A 171 -5.77 2.15 20.80
CA ALA A 171 -5.40 3.44 21.38
C ALA A 171 -5.16 4.50 20.29
N LEU A 172 -4.38 4.18 19.25
CA LEU A 172 -4.15 5.06 18.10
C LEU A 172 -5.46 5.39 17.38
N ARG A 173 -6.33 4.41 17.14
CA ARG A 173 -7.61 4.60 16.46
C ARG A 173 -8.56 5.51 17.26
N ASN A 174 -8.60 5.36 18.58
CA ASN A 174 -9.37 6.25 19.44
C ASN A 174 -8.76 7.67 19.43
N GLU A 175 -7.44 7.80 19.53
CA GLU A 175 -6.77 9.10 19.50
C GLU A 175 -6.95 9.84 18.17
N ILE A 176 -6.90 9.13 17.03
CA ILE A 176 -7.30 9.67 15.73
C ILE A 176 -8.74 10.18 15.79
N SER A 177 -9.68 9.35 16.28
CA SER A 177 -11.10 9.71 16.35
C SER A 177 -11.39 10.91 17.26
N GLU A 178 -10.57 11.13 18.30
CA GLU A 178 -10.77 12.19 19.29
C GLU A 178 -10.01 13.50 18.96
N LYS A 179 -8.86 13.42 18.29
CA LYS A 179 -7.92 14.56 18.15
C LYS A 179 -7.38 14.80 16.74
N PHE A 180 -7.32 13.78 15.88
CA PHE A 180 -6.66 13.87 14.58
C PHE A 180 -7.54 13.41 13.40
N SER A 181 -8.87 13.41 13.55
CA SER A 181 -9.82 12.90 12.56
C SER A 181 -9.83 13.68 11.25
N ASP A 182 -9.38 14.93 11.29
CA ASP A 182 -9.23 15.79 10.12
C ASP A 182 -7.95 15.47 9.31
N TYR A 183 -7.01 14.74 9.92
CA TYR A 183 -5.69 14.42 9.35
C TYR A 183 -5.57 12.93 9.01
N TYR A 184 -5.57 12.05 10.01
CA TYR A 184 -5.41 10.60 9.81
C TYR A 184 -6.76 9.92 9.58
N SER A 185 -6.79 8.92 8.67
CA SER A 185 -7.89 7.96 8.62
C SER A 185 -7.62 6.79 9.58
N PRO A 186 -8.64 6.30 10.31
CA PRO A 186 -8.54 5.07 11.09
C PRO A 186 -8.55 3.79 10.24
N ASP A 187 -8.85 3.85 8.93
CA ASP A 187 -9.13 2.68 8.07
C ASP A 187 -8.02 1.61 8.15
N ALA A 188 -6.75 1.99 8.00
CA ALA A 188 -5.62 1.05 8.05
C ALA A 188 -5.48 0.34 9.42
N LEU A 189 -5.84 1.00 10.52
CA LEU A 189 -5.87 0.43 11.88
C LEU A 189 -7.10 -0.48 12.08
N VAL A 190 -8.26 -0.14 11.50
CA VAL A 190 -9.44 -1.00 11.48
C VAL A 190 -9.17 -2.29 10.70
N THR A 191 -8.51 -2.17 9.55
CA THR A 191 -8.15 -3.31 8.70
C THR A 191 -7.08 -4.18 9.37
N LEU A 192 -6.08 -3.57 10.03
CA LEU A 192 -5.13 -4.26 10.92
C LEU A 192 -5.85 -5.02 12.06
N GLU A 193 -6.68 -4.34 12.86
CA GLU A 193 -7.47 -4.95 13.94
C GLU A 193 -8.32 -6.11 13.43
N SER A 194 -8.89 -5.99 12.23
CA SER A 194 -9.73 -7.02 11.62
C SER A 194 -8.93 -8.28 11.26
N ARG A 195 -7.76 -8.16 10.59
CA ARG A 195 -6.92 -9.34 10.27
C ARG A 195 -6.37 -10.00 11.53
N ILE A 196 -5.93 -9.21 12.51
CA ILE A 196 -5.47 -9.71 13.80
C ILE A 196 -6.62 -10.45 14.51
N MET A 197 -7.73 -9.78 14.81
CA MET A 197 -8.82 -10.34 15.62
C MET A 197 -9.55 -11.52 14.95
N ALA A 198 -9.72 -11.49 13.62
CA ALA A 198 -10.40 -12.57 12.92
C ALA A 198 -9.52 -13.81 12.67
N LYS A 199 -8.18 -13.68 12.79
CA LYS A 199 -7.20 -14.66 12.28
C LYS A 199 -7.48 -15.05 10.82
N ALA A 200 -8.00 -14.12 10.04
CA ALA A 200 -8.49 -14.32 8.68
C ALA A 200 -7.55 -13.61 7.70
N PRO A 201 -6.57 -14.32 7.10
CA PRO A 201 -5.57 -13.70 6.23
C PRO A 201 -6.20 -13.06 4.99
N GLU A 202 -7.33 -13.58 4.50
CA GLU A 202 -8.05 -13.08 3.31
C GLU A 202 -8.72 -11.69 3.45
N ILE A 203 -8.50 -10.95 4.53
CA ILE A 203 -8.99 -9.57 4.68
C ILE A 203 -8.15 -8.59 3.85
N PHE A 204 -6.82 -8.64 3.95
CA PHE A 204 -5.92 -7.71 3.24
C PHE A 204 -5.76 -8.03 1.74
N SER A 205 -6.21 -9.20 1.29
CA SER A 205 -6.22 -9.59 -0.13
C SER A 205 -7.32 -8.89 -0.94
N LYS A 206 -8.35 -8.37 -0.28
CA LYS A 206 -9.48 -7.65 -0.89
C LYS A 206 -9.26 -6.14 -0.87
N PRO A 207 -9.92 -5.38 -1.76
CA PRO A 207 -9.95 -3.92 -1.63
C PRO A 207 -10.55 -3.46 -0.31
N ASP A 208 -10.04 -2.34 0.19
CA ASP A 208 -10.44 -1.71 1.45
C ASP A 208 -11.79 -0.99 1.30
N PHE A 209 -12.86 -1.79 1.21
CA PHE A 209 -14.23 -1.31 1.05
C PHE A 209 -14.83 -0.93 2.41
N SER A 210 -15.49 0.23 2.45
CA SER A 210 -16.29 0.66 3.59
C SER A 210 -17.54 -0.21 3.74
N PRO A 211 -18.09 -0.40 4.96
CA PRO A 211 -19.44 -0.95 5.16
C PRO A 211 -20.57 -0.19 4.43
N GLN A 212 -20.30 1.01 3.92
CA GLN A 212 -21.24 1.82 3.11
C GLN A 212 -21.14 1.55 1.60
N ASP A 213 -20.11 0.83 1.14
CA ASP A 213 -19.94 0.48 -0.27
C ASP A 213 -20.83 -0.73 -0.60
N VAL A 214 -21.55 -0.69 -1.73
CA VAL A 214 -22.62 -1.66 -2.02
C VAL A 214 -22.31 -2.54 -3.23
N SER A 215 -22.62 -3.83 -3.14
CA SER A 215 -22.52 -4.74 -4.29
C SER A 215 -23.49 -4.31 -5.39
N THR A 216 -23.02 -4.32 -6.64
CA THR A 216 -23.80 -3.89 -7.81
C THR A 216 -23.41 -4.72 -9.05
N THR A 217 -24.05 -4.43 -10.18
CA THR A 217 -23.70 -5.01 -11.48
C THR A 217 -23.67 -3.94 -12.57
N VAL A 218 -22.77 -4.15 -13.53
CA VAL A 218 -22.75 -3.41 -14.81
C VAL A 218 -22.79 -4.38 -15.97
N GLN A 219 -22.96 -3.89 -17.19
CA GLN A 219 -23.02 -4.72 -18.39
C GLN A 219 -21.80 -4.45 -19.29
N THR A 220 -21.36 -5.49 -20.00
CA THR A 220 -20.49 -5.33 -21.17
C THR A 220 -21.30 -4.82 -22.38
N PRO A 221 -20.65 -4.31 -23.44
CA PRO A 221 -21.33 -3.98 -24.70
C PRO A 221 -22.16 -5.12 -25.29
N ASN A 222 -21.74 -6.39 -25.14
CA ASN A 222 -22.48 -7.57 -25.60
C ASN A 222 -23.46 -8.14 -24.56
N GLY A 223 -23.75 -7.40 -23.47
CA GLY A 223 -24.81 -7.72 -22.51
C GLY A 223 -24.47 -8.78 -21.46
N SER A 224 -23.19 -9.06 -21.21
CA SER A 224 -22.75 -9.92 -20.10
C SER A 224 -22.72 -9.16 -18.78
N THR A 225 -23.39 -9.70 -17.77
CA THR A 225 -23.39 -9.14 -16.40
C THR A 225 -22.00 -9.22 -15.78
N VAL A 226 -21.43 -8.08 -15.41
CA VAL A 226 -20.18 -7.90 -14.67
C VAL A 226 -20.52 -7.56 -13.21
N TYR A 227 -20.02 -8.35 -12.25
CA TYR A 227 -20.19 -8.04 -10.83
C TYR A 227 -19.20 -6.96 -10.40
N ALA A 228 -19.66 -6.00 -9.61
CA ALA A 228 -18.90 -4.83 -9.22
C ALA A 228 -19.28 -4.34 -7.81
N THR A 229 -18.53 -3.39 -7.27
CA THR A 229 -18.90 -2.63 -6.07
C THR A 229 -19.15 -1.18 -6.48
N MET A 230 -20.25 -0.58 -6.00
CA MET A 230 -20.43 0.86 -6.03
C MET A 230 -19.80 1.45 -4.77
N VAL A 231 -18.71 2.18 -4.94
CA VAL A 231 -17.99 2.83 -3.85
C VAL A 231 -18.65 4.17 -3.56
N THR A 232 -19.08 4.35 -2.31
CA THR A 232 -19.82 5.54 -1.86
C THR A 232 -18.94 6.48 -1.03
N THR A 233 -17.87 5.94 -0.45
CA THR A 233 -16.93 6.69 0.40
C THR A 233 -15.76 7.30 -0.38
N GLU A 234 -14.98 8.17 0.26
CA GLU A 234 -13.81 8.83 -0.33
C GLU A 234 -12.61 8.80 0.65
N LEU A 235 -11.43 9.25 0.19
CA LEU A 235 -10.25 9.54 1.01
C LEU A 235 -10.49 10.74 1.95
N THR A 236 -9.73 10.84 3.05
CA THR A 236 -9.60 12.10 3.81
C THR A 236 -8.83 13.16 3.01
N THR A 237 -8.94 14.43 3.40
CA THR A 237 -8.21 15.53 2.76
C THR A 237 -6.70 15.28 2.70
N GLU A 238 -6.10 14.79 3.80
CA GLU A 238 -4.65 14.58 3.84
C GLU A 238 -4.21 13.28 3.16
N GLN A 239 -5.01 12.21 3.22
CA GLN A 239 -4.77 11.04 2.35
C GLN A 239 -4.78 11.42 0.86
N TYR A 240 -5.70 12.31 0.46
CA TYR A 240 -5.76 12.86 -0.90
C TYR A 240 -4.52 13.71 -1.23
N ASN A 241 -4.12 14.62 -0.33
CA ASN A 241 -2.95 15.50 -0.53
C ASN A 241 -1.64 14.70 -0.60
N GLU A 242 -1.44 13.76 0.32
CA GLU A 242 -0.26 12.90 0.37
C GLU A 242 -0.20 11.96 -0.82
N ALA A 243 -1.31 11.32 -1.21
CA ALA A 243 -1.34 10.43 -2.37
C ALA A 243 -1.04 11.17 -3.69
N LEU A 244 -1.53 12.41 -3.81
CA LEU A 244 -1.23 13.29 -4.94
C LEU A 244 0.26 13.66 -4.96
N THR A 245 0.77 14.16 -3.83
CA THR A 245 2.16 14.63 -3.68
C THR A 245 3.17 13.49 -3.80
N TYR A 246 2.85 12.29 -3.31
CA TYR A 246 3.69 11.10 -3.46
C TYR A 246 3.86 10.72 -4.94
N VAL A 247 2.77 10.73 -5.72
CA VAL A 247 2.83 10.45 -7.16
C VAL A 247 3.58 11.56 -7.91
N GLN A 248 3.33 12.84 -7.59
CA GLN A 248 4.04 13.97 -8.20
C GLN A 248 5.55 13.89 -7.99
N ASN A 249 6.00 13.64 -6.76
CA ASN A 249 7.42 13.63 -6.42
C ASN A 249 8.12 12.38 -6.92
N ASN A 250 7.55 11.19 -6.68
CA ASN A 250 8.24 9.93 -6.94
C ASN A 250 8.10 9.45 -8.39
N TYR A 251 7.11 9.92 -9.15
CA TYR A 251 6.91 9.50 -10.54
C TYR A 251 6.96 10.69 -11.54
N PRO A 252 8.08 11.45 -11.61
CA PRO A 252 8.18 12.65 -12.45
C PRO A 252 7.98 12.41 -13.96
N ASN A 253 8.24 11.20 -14.46
CA ASN A 253 7.96 10.84 -15.86
C ASN A 253 6.52 10.33 -16.10
N ALA A 254 5.64 10.39 -15.09
CA ALA A 254 4.20 10.23 -15.23
C ALA A 254 3.51 11.61 -15.20
N THR A 255 2.36 11.74 -15.86
CA THR A 255 1.55 12.97 -15.82
C THR A 255 0.17 12.67 -15.29
N ILE A 256 -0.19 13.31 -14.18
CA ILE A 256 -1.51 13.19 -13.57
C ILE A 256 -2.57 13.76 -14.53
N ASP A 257 -3.58 12.93 -14.80
CA ASP A 257 -4.78 13.28 -15.58
C ASP A 257 -5.94 13.62 -14.64
N ARG A 258 -6.03 12.92 -13.49
CA ARG A 258 -6.99 13.20 -12.41
C ARG A 258 -6.40 12.90 -11.04
N TYR A 259 -6.83 13.70 -10.08
CA TYR A 259 -6.42 13.61 -8.68
C TYR A 259 -6.93 12.32 -7.97
N PRO A 260 -6.42 12.00 -6.77
CA PRO A 260 -6.78 10.80 -6.03
C PRO A 260 -8.28 10.65 -5.77
N THR A 261 -8.73 9.39 -5.77
CA THR A 261 -10.08 8.98 -5.35
C THR A 261 -10.14 7.46 -5.21
N LYS A 262 -10.80 6.94 -4.18
CA LYS A 262 -11.00 5.49 -4.02
C LYS A 262 -12.20 4.93 -4.78
N LYS A 263 -12.96 5.79 -5.48
CA LYS A 263 -14.26 5.45 -6.08
C LYS A 263 -14.24 4.46 -7.25
N TYR A 264 -13.13 4.33 -7.96
CA TYR A 264 -12.98 3.40 -9.08
C TYR A 264 -11.52 2.95 -9.24
N ASN A 265 -11.34 1.79 -9.85
CA ASN A 265 -10.02 1.21 -10.12
C ASN A 265 -9.68 1.17 -11.62
N CYS A 266 -8.48 0.66 -11.91
CA CYS A 266 -7.90 0.56 -13.25
C CYS A 266 -8.77 -0.23 -14.24
N HIS A 267 -9.42 -1.30 -13.77
CA HIS A 267 -10.33 -2.11 -14.58
C HIS A 267 -11.61 -1.35 -14.95
N SER A 268 -12.25 -0.70 -13.98
CA SER A 268 -13.45 0.11 -14.23
C SER A 268 -13.15 1.26 -15.21
N TYR A 269 -12.01 1.94 -15.02
CA TYR A 269 -11.57 2.98 -15.93
C TYR A 269 -11.27 2.45 -17.35
N ALA A 270 -10.56 1.33 -17.48
CA ALA A 270 -10.17 0.81 -18.79
C ALA A 270 -11.34 0.26 -19.59
N TRP A 271 -12.23 -0.51 -18.94
CA TRP A 271 -13.21 -1.36 -19.62
C TRP A 271 -14.65 -0.84 -19.54
N HIS A 272 -15.00 -0.08 -18.50
CA HIS A 272 -16.39 0.30 -18.23
C HIS A 272 -16.68 1.79 -18.45
N ASN A 273 -16.06 2.69 -17.67
CA ASN A 273 -16.50 4.09 -17.60
C ASN A 273 -15.34 5.04 -17.30
N GLN A 274 -15.16 6.06 -18.16
CA GLN A 274 -14.10 7.07 -18.03
C GLN A 274 -14.62 8.42 -17.53
N SER A 275 -15.90 8.53 -17.11
CA SER A 275 -16.42 9.73 -16.46
C SER A 275 -15.62 10.10 -15.20
N SER A 276 -15.53 11.38 -14.88
CA SER A 276 -15.05 11.85 -13.57
C SER A 276 -16.00 11.50 -12.42
N SER A 277 -17.27 11.20 -12.74
CA SER A 277 -18.28 10.70 -11.79
C SER A 277 -18.32 9.17 -11.65
N ASN A 278 -17.38 8.43 -12.23
CA ASN A 278 -17.34 6.97 -12.08
C ASN A 278 -17.13 6.58 -10.62
N ASN A 279 -18.03 5.78 -10.07
CA ASN A 279 -17.98 5.23 -8.73
C ASN A 279 -18.14 3.70 -8.67
N ILE A 280 -17.85 3.04 -9.79
CA ILE A 280 -17.89 1.60 -9.94
C ILE A 280 -16.47 1.04 -9.83
N TRP A 281 -16.30 0.02 -8.99
CA TRP A 281 -15.07 -0.74 -8.83
C TRP A 281 -15.28 -2.16 -9.39
N ILE A 282 -14.39 -2.61 -10.28
CA ILE A 282 -14.48 -3.93 -10.92
C ILE A 282 -13.27 -4.75 -10.49
N ASN A 283 -13.49 -5.80 -9.70
CA ASN A 283 -12.41 -6.70 -9.26
C ASN A 283 -12.06 -7.74 -10.32
N ALA A 284 -10.81 -8.20 -10.35
CA ALA A 284 -10.48 -9.40 -11.10
C ALA A 284 -11.23 -10.64 -10.57
N PRO A 285 -11.61 -11.59 -11.45
CA PRO A 285 -11.44 -11.60 -12.91
C PRO A 285 -12.66 -11.03 -13.68
N GLN A 286 -13.51 -10.19 -13.06
CA GLN A 286 -14.78 -9.74 -13.68
C GLN A 286 -14.56 -8.88 -14.94
N GLN A 287 -13.44 -8.14 -15.01
CA GLN A 287 -13.06 -7.34 -16.18
C GLN A 287 -12.85 -8.19 -17.43
N ARG A 288 -12.46 -9.47 -17.28
CA ARG A 288 -12.22 -10.38 -18.42
C ARG A 288 -13.45 -10.58 -19.31
N LYS A 289 -14.65 -10.43 -18.73
CA LYS A 289 -15.92 -10.52 -19.46
C LYS A 289 -15.98 -9.60 -20.67
N TYR A 290 -15.38 -8.40 -20.60
CA TYR A 290 -15.35 -7.41 -21.68
C TYR A 290 -14.62 -7.87 -22.95
N TRP A 291 -13.86 -8.96 -22.93
CA TRP A 291 -13.26 -9.54 -24.13
C TRP A 291 -13.60 -11.02 -24.32
N THR A 292 -13.85 -11.78 -23.25
CA THR A 292 -14.26 -13.19 -23.36
C THR A 292 -15.67 -13.37 -23.92
N ASP A 293 -16.53 -12.34 -23.86
CA ASP A 293 -17.87 -12.37 -24.46
C ASP A 293 -17.95 -11.78 -25.88
N GLY A 294 -16.81 -11.37 -26.44
CA GLY A 294 -16.72 -10.76 -27.77
C GLY A 294 -17.06 -9.26 -27.83
N SER A 295 -17.27 -8.57 -26.71
CA SER A 295 -17.50 -7.11 -26.73
C SER A 295 -16.32 -6.32 -27.28
N TYR A 296 -15.09 -6.77 -27.04
CA TYR A 296 -13.85 -6.21 -27.58
C TYR A 296 -12.94 -7.31 -28.11
N SER A 297 -12.27 -7.06 -29.25
CA SER A 297 -11.44 -8.05 -29.94
C SER A 297 -9.96 -7.83 -29.67
N LEU A 298 -9.18 -8.90 -29.55
CA LEU A 298 -7.72 -8.81 -29.41
C LEU A 298 -7.12 -8.31 -30.73
N VAL A 299 -6.41 -7.19 -30.68
CA VAL A 299 -5.76 -6.55 -31.84
C VAL A 299 -4.26 -6.88 -31.87
N ALA A 300 -3.60 -6.83 -30.72
CA ALA A 300 -2.15 -7.03 -30.62
C ALA A 300 -1.73 -7.57 -29.25
N GLN A 301 -0.53 -8.13 -29.20
CA GLN A 301 0.12 -8.60 -27.98
C GLN A 301 1.55 -8.06 -27.92
N TYR A 302 1.99 -7.70 -26.71
CA TYR A 302 3.38 -7.41 -26.39
C TYR A 302 3.86 -8.46 -25.37
N THR A 303 4.99 -9.09 -25.66
CA THR A 303 5.59 -10.16 -24.82
C THR A 303 7.09 -9.91 -24.58
N GLY A 304 7.51 -8.64 -24.61
CA GLY A 304 8.91 -8.24 -24.69
C GLY A 304 9.41 -8.06 -26.13
N GLY A 305 10.47 -7.28 -26.30
CA GLY A 305 11.09 -7.00 -27.60
C GLY A 305 10.48 -5.79 -28.32
N SER A 306 10.25 -5.90 -29.62
CA SER A 306 9.71 -4.80 -30.44
C SER A 306 8.26 -4.50 -30.06
N TRP A 307 7.94 -3.21 -29.88
CA TRP A 307 6.57 -2.77 -29.62
C TRP A 307 5.64 -3.07 -30.81
N PRO A 308 4.43 -3.61 -30.59
CA PRO A 308 3.53 -3.99 -31.68
C PRO A 308 3.09 -2.78 -32.53
N SER A 309 2.94 -3.00 -33.84
CA SER A 309 2.32 -2.05 -34.76
C SER A 309 0.79 -2.05 -34.62
N GLY A 310 0.14 -0.93 -34.95
CA GLY A 310 -1.33 -0.82 -34.93
C GLY A 310 -1.93 -0.41 -33.58
N ILE A 311 -1.10 -0.17 -32.57
CA ILE A 311 -1.52 0.38 -31.27
C ILE A 311 -1.93 1.85 -31.45
N VAL A 312 -3.22 2.15 -31.22
CA VAL A 312 -3.80 3.50 -31.37
C VAL A 312 -4.50 3.97 -30.11
N HIS A 313 -4.68 5.29 -30.01
CA HIS A 313 -5.35 5.94 -28.87
C HIS A 313 -6.72 5.32 -28.57
N GLY A 314 -7.00 5.09 -27.29
CA GLY A 314 -8.29 4.61 -26.80
C GLY A 314 -8.39 3.09 -26.67
N MET A 315 -7.50 2.30 -27.29
CA MET A 315 -7.42 0.84 -27.09
C MET A 315 -7.30 0.47 -25.61
N LYS A 316 -7.83 -0.70 -25.24
CA LYS A 316 -7.93 -1.21 -23.87
C LYS A 316 -6.79 -2.19 -23.64
N VAL A 317 -6.15 -2.11 -22.48
CA VAL A 317 -4.91 -2.83 -22.18
C VAL A 317 -5.11 -3.71 -20.96
N ASP A 318 -4.82 -4.99 -21.11
CA ASP A 318 -4.73 -5.99 -20.04
C ASP A 318 -3.26 -6.34 -19.83
N TYR A 319 -2.72 -6.06 -18.63
CA TYR A 319 -1.33 -6.37 -18.29
C TYR A 319 -1.26 -7.84 -17.86
N VAL A 320 -0.81 -8.73 -18.77
CA VAL A 320 -1.01 -10.19 -18.69
C VAL A 320 -0.57 -10.81 -17.36
N ASN A 321 0.50 -10.26 -16.77
CA ASN A 321 1.13 -10.76 -15.54
C ASN A 321 0.84 -9.86 -14.32
N SER A 322 -0.26 -9.09 -14.33
CA SER A 322 -0.60 -8.16 -13.25
C SER A 322 -2.11 -7.97 -13.08
N ASP A 323 -2.54 -7.61 -11.87
CA ASP A 323 -3.90 -7.12 -11.61
C ASP A 323 -4.03 -5.64 -12.06
N HIS A 324 -3.83 -5.39 -13.35
CA HIS A 324 -3.76 -4.03 -13.89
C HIS A 324 -4.37 -3.92 -15.29
N SER A 325 -5.09 -2.81 -15.52
CA SER A 325 -5.57 -2.44 -16.85
C SER A 325 -5.32 -0.96 -17.12
N ALA A 326 -5.15 -0.63 -18.39
CA ALA A 326 -4.97 0.74 -18.85
C ALA A 326 -5.77 0.99 -20.13
N ARG A 327 -5.71 2.23 -20.61
CA ARG A 327 -6.00 2.54 -22.01
C ARG A 327 -4.76 3.11 -22.69
N VAL A 328 -4.64 2.92 -23.99
CA VAL A 328 -3.60 3.53 -24.80
C VAL A 328 -3.85 5.04 -24.87
N TYR A 329 -2.93 5.86 -24.37
CA TYR A 329 -2.99 7.30 -24.55
C TYR A 329 -2.31 7.74 -25.85
N ASN A 330 -1.14 7.16 -26.15
CA ASN A 330 -0.47 7.24 -27.44
C ASN A 330 0.37 5.95 -27.65
N SER A 331 1.16 5.88 -28.73
CA SER A 331 1.92 4.67 -29.08
C SER A 331 2.90 4.17 -28.01
N THR A 332 3.35 5.01 -27.06
CA THR A 332 4.31 4.62 -25.99
C THR A 332 3.81 4.90 -24.57
N THR A 333 2.70 5.63 -24.43
CA THR A 333 2.13 6.07 -23.14
C THR A 333 0.76 5.45 -22.91
N MET A 334 0.57 4.87 -21.73
CA MET A 334 -0.70 4.35 -21.24
C MET A 334 -1.35 5.34 -20.28
N ILE A 335 -2.66 5.26 -20.09
CA ILE A 335 -3.39 5.95 -19.03
C ILE A 335 -4.10 4.94 -18.13
N SER A 336 -3.80 4.97 -16.84
CA SER A 336 -4.30 4.00 -15.86
C SER A 336 -4.52 4.64 -14.49
N LYS A 337 -5.31 3.96 -13.65
CA LYS A 337 -5.61 4.37 -12.28
C LYS A 337 -4.73 3.59 -11.32
N TRP A 338 -4.02 4.28 -10.41
CA TRP A 338 -3.09 3.63 -9.50
C TRP A 338 -3.71 3.53 -8.09
N GLY A 339 -4.27 2.36 -7.77
CA GLY A 339 -4.93 2.09 -6.48
C GLY A 339 -6.01 3.13 -6.16
N ALA A 340 -6.00 3.66 -4.93
CA ALA A 340 -6.83 4.80 -4.54
C ALA A 340 -6.24 6.17 -4.95
N SER A 341 -4.99 6.23 -5.43
CA SER A 341 -4.30 7.45 -5.84
C SER A 341 -4.73 7.94 -7.24
N CYS A 342 -3.89 8.69 -7.96
CA CYS A 342 -4.22 9.37 -9.20
C CYS A 342 -4.63 8.47 -10.38
N LEU A 343 -5.34 9.06 -11.34
CA LEU A 343 -5.34 8.60 -12.72
C LEU A 343 -4.16 9.27 -13.43
N VAL A 344 -3.25 8.49 -14.02
CA VAL A 344 -1.99 9.00 -14.58
C VAL A 344 -1.73 8.47 -15.99
N ARG A 345 -1.10 9.31 -16.80
CA ARG A 345 -0.46 8.95 -18.06
C ARG A 345 0.99 8.58 -17.79
N HIS A 346 1.45 7.43 -18.26
CA HIS A 346 2.79 6.92 -17.97
C HIS A 346 3.36 6.09 -19.13
N PRO A 347 4.68 6.07 -19.36
CA PRO A 347 5.32 5.04 -20.18
C PRO A 347 4.95 3.63 -19.71
N PHE A 348 4.85 2.66 -20.64
CA PHE A 348 4.33 1.31 -20.34
C PHE A 348 5.01 0.62 -19.14
N ALA A 349 6.33 0.76 -19.01
CA ALA A 349 7.14 0.18 -17.93
C ALA A 349 7.42 1.13 -16.74
N TYR A 350 6.84 2.33 -16.74
CA TYR A 350 7.01 3.35 -15.69
C TYR A 350 5.76 3.40 -14.79
N CYS A 351 5.48 2.29 -14.12
CA CYS A 351 4.37 2.12 -13.18
C CYS A 351 4.72 1.04 -12.15
N PRO A 352 4.11 1.04 -10.94
CA PRO A 352 4.40 0.05 -9.89
C PRO A 352 4.02 -1.40 -10.27
N TYR A 353 3.20 -1.57 -11.31
CA TYR A 353 2.68 -2.86 -11.77
C TYR A 353 3.68 -3.63 -12.66
N THR A 354 3.53 -4.97 -12.69
CA THR A 354 4.31 -5.85 -13.57
C THR A 354 4.02 -5.56 -15.04
N SER A 355 5.01 -5.00 -15.74
CA SER A 355 4.90 -4.46 -17.10
C SER A 355 5.74 -5.25 -18.12
N THR A 356 5.71 -6.59 -18.02
CA THR A 356 6.48 -7.49 -18.90
C THR A 356 5.73 -7.92 -20.16
N ALA A 357 4.39 -7.95 -20.12
CA ALA A 357 3.54 -8.34 -21.24
C ALA A 357 2.17 -7.65 -21.17
N ALA A 358 1.57 -7.39 -22.34
CA ALA A 358 0.25 -6.77 -22.45
C ALA A 358 -0.55 -7.30 -23.66
N ASN A 359 -1.87 -7.40 -23.48
CA ASN A 359 -2.83 -7.63 -24.55
C ASN A 359 -3.57 -6.31 -24.85
N PHE A 360 -3.75 -6.00 -26.13
CA PHE A 360 -4.42 -4.77 -26.60
C PHE A 360 -5.71 -5.12 -27.33
N TYR A 361 -6.80 -4.46 -26.94
CA TYR A 361 -8.15 -4.73 -27.44
C TYR A 361 -8.85 -3.46 -27.92
N ASP A 362 -9.69 -3.59 -28.94
CA ASP A 362 -10.59 -2.55 -29.44
C ASP A 362 -12.06 -2.98 -29.33
#